data_AF-A0A2N0NGU3-F1
#
_entry.id   AF-A0A2N0NGU3-F1
#
_cell.length_a   1.000
_cell.length_b   1.000
_cell.length_c   1.000
_cell.angle_alpha   90.00
_cell.angle_beta   90.00
_cell.angle_gamma   90.00
#
_symmetry.space_group_name_H-M   'P 1'
#
loop_
_entity.id
_entity.type
_entity.pdbx_description
1 polymer ?
#
loop_
_entity_poly.entity_id
_entity_poly.type
_entity_poly.pdbx_seq_one_letter_code
_entity_poly.pdbx_strand_id
1 'polypeptide(L)'
;MEYIPSKDRSKLKYPDYWAWDFNSWGINDWDTYWIEKQLQSIYITKHNSHTALADELRCLKQVYSSIHPAYDKILKLLKELQNITKDTTNKKIWKARDRITSIKMESELFELESDLNKKKGIQAGIQIAQ
;
A
#
# COMPACT_ATOMS: atom_id res chain seq x y z
N MET A 1 -6.30 26.64 5.21
CA MET A 1 -5.96 25.20 5.13
C MET A 1 -5.43 24.78 6.48
N GLU A 2 -6.19 23.97 7.20
CA GLU A 2 -5.79 23.45 8.51
C GLU A 2 -4.95 22.19 8.27
N TYR A 3 -3.63 22.37 8.33
CA TYR A 3 -2.68 21.26 8.21
C TYR A 3 -2.29 20.75 9.59
N ILE A 4 -1.99 19.45 9.70
CA ILE A 4 -1.34 18.92 10.90
C ILE A 4 0.02 19.66 11.07
N PRO A 5 0.29 20.27 12.24
CA PRO A 5 1.58 20.88 12.50
C PRO A 5 2.73 19.89 12.27
N SER A 6 3.82 20.35 11.65
CA SER A 6 4.98 19.50 11.30
C SER A 6 5.55 18.72 12.50
N LYS A 7 5.56 19.34 13.68
CA LYS A 7 6.00 18.74 14.96
C LYS A 7 5.19 17.53 15.41
N ASP A 8 3.94 17.43 14.98
CA ASP A 8 3.06 16.33 15.36
C ASP A 8 3.04 15.26 14.26
N ARG A 9 3.22 15.66 13.00
CA ARG A 9 3.47 14.70 11.89
C ARG A 9 4.76 13.91 12.06
N SER A 10 5.80 14.47 12.66
CA SER A 10 7.07 13.76 12.86
C SER A 10 6.98 12.55 13.80
N LYS A 11 5.86 12.39 14.52
CA LYS A 11 5.58 11.23 15.38
C LYS A 11 4.91 10.07 14.62
N LEU A 12 4.49 10.31 13.38
CA LEU A 12 3.79 9.37 12.53
C LEU A 12 4.78 8.61 11.66
N LYS A 13 4.46 7.35 11.32
CA LYS A 13 5.30 6.53 10.44
C LYS A 13 5.15 6.94 8.98
N TYR A 14 4.01 7.51 8.59
CA TYR A 14 3.71 7.89 7.22
C TYR A 14 3.34 9.38 7.10
N PRO A 15 4.27 10.29 7.45
CA PRO A 15 3.98 11.72 7.56
C PRO A 15 3.53 12.35 6.23
N ASP A 16 3.98 11.81 5.09
CA ASP A 16 3.64 12.29 3.75
C ASP A 16 2.14 12.23 3.46
N TYR A 17 1.48 11.13 3.85
CA TYR A 17 0.05 10.95 3.63
C TYR A 17 -0.78 11.95 4.45
N TRP A 18 -0.36 12.15 5.71
CA TRP A 18 -1.03 13.07 6.63
C TRP A 18 -0.73 14.55 6.33
N ALA A 19 0.16 14.85 5.38
CA ALA A 19 0.36 16.21 4.91
C ALA A 19 -0.76 16.71 4.00
N TRP A 20 -1.60 15.80 3.48
CA TRP A 20 -2.76 16.14 2.66
C TRP A 20 -3.86 16.80 3.49
N ASP A 21 -4.77 17.52 2.81
CA ASP A 21 -5.96 18.09 3.44
C ASP A 21 -6.79 16.97 4.10
N PHE A 22 -7.31 17.21 5.31
CA PHE A 22 -8.01 16.16 6.06
C PHE A 22 -9.31 15.72 5.37
N ASN A 23 -9.86 16.50 4.44
CA ASN A 23 -11.00 16.08 3.62
C ASN A 23 -10.61 15.00 2.61
N SER A 24 -9.34 14.94 2.21
CA SER A 24 -8.77 13.92 1.33
C SER A 24 -8.41 12.63 2.07
N TRP A 25 -8.51 12.58 3.40
CA TRP A 25 -8.26 11.35 4.13
C TRP A 25 -9.40 10.36 3.92
N GLY A 26 -9.05 9.16 3.46
CA GLY A 26 -9.97 8.06 3.28
C GLY A 26 -9.25 6.72 3.40
N ILE A 27 -10.00 5.65 3.68
CA ILE A 27 -9.39 4.31 3.75
C ILE A 27 -8.92 3.85 2.37
N ASN A 28 -9.65 4.23 1.31
CA ASN A 28 -9.27 3.92 -0.07
C ASN A 28 -8.06 4.74 -0.53
N ASP A 29 -7.98 6.02 -0.13
CA ASP A 29 -6.83 6.88 -0.41
C ASP A 29 -5.58 6.38 0.32
N TRP A 30 -5.73 5.96 1.58
CA TRP A 30 -4.68 5.29 2.34
C TRP A 30 -4.21 4.01 1.66
N ASP A 31 -5.13 3.12 1.26
CA ASP A 31 -4.77 1.86 0.63
C ASP A 31 -4.03 2.10 -0.70
N THR A 32 -4.41 3.12 -1.45
CA THR A 32 -3.72 3.52 -2.68
C THR A 32 -2.30 4.00 -2.38
N TYR A 33 -2.15 4.93 -1.43
CA TYR A 33 -0.85 5.41 -0.95
C TYR A 33 0.04 4.25 -0.45
N TRP A 34 -0.52 3.33 0.32
CA TRP A 34 0.18 2.18 0.89
C TRP A 34 0.75 1.27 -0.21
N ILE A 35 -0.06 0.97 -1.22
CA ILE A 35 0.33 0.14 -2.36
C ILE A 35 1.43 0.82 -3.15
N GLU A 36 1.30 2.13 -3.44
CA GLU A 36 2.29 2.90 -4.20
C GLU A 36 3.64 2.98 -3.49
N LYS A 37 3.67 3.21 -2.18
CA LYS A 37 4.92 3.25 -1.40
C LYS A 37 5.61 1.89 -1.28
N GLN A 38 4.91 0.79 -1.59
CA GLN A 38 5.44 -0.57 -1.43
C GLN A 38 5.33 -1.42 -2.71
N LEU A 39 5.39 -0.79 -3.89
CA LEU A 39 5.23 -1.44 -5.20
C LEU A 39 6.12 -2.67 -5.45
N GLN A 40 7.25 -2.78 -4.75
CA GLN A 40 8.17 -3.92 -4.91
C GLN A 40 7.89 -5.08 -3.94
N SER A 41 7.09 -4.86 -2.90
CA SER A 41 6.84 -5.88 -1.87
C SER A 41 5.65 -6.76 -2.25
N ILE A 42 5.94 -8.02 -2.57
CA ILE A 42 4.90 -9.05 -2.79
C ILE A 42 4.12 -9.37 -1.50
N TYR A 43 4.66 -9.01 -0.34
CA TYR A 43 4.10 -9.30 0.98
C TYR A 43 3.13 -8.24 1.50
N ILE A 44 2.79 -7.21 0.71
CA ILE A 44 1.75 -6.27 1.14
C ILE A 44 0.40 -6.96 1.17
N THR A 45 -0.31 -6.78 2.27
CA THR A 45 -1.65 -7.32 2.45
C THR A 45 -2.59 -6.21 2.89
N LYS A 46 -3.87 -6.39 2.57
CA LYS A 46 -4.95 -5.54 3.07
C LYS A 46 -4.92 -5.40 4.58
N HIS A 47 -4.69 -6.51 5.27
CA HIS A 47 -4.59 -6.53 6.72
C HIS A 47 -3.46 -5.61 7.23
N ASN A 48 -2.26 -5.70 6.65
CA ASN A 48 -1.13 -4.87 7.07
C ASN A 48 -1.40 -3.38 6.83
N SER A 49 -2.01 -3.02 5.70
CA SER A 49 -2.42 -1.65 5.41
C SER A 49 -3.40 -1.12 6.46
N HIS A 50 -4.42 -1.90 6.78
CA HIS A 50 -5.48 -1.49 7.71
C HIS A 50 -4.98 -1.42 9.15
N THR A 51 -4.11 -2.36 9.56
CA THR A 51 -3.44 -2.31 10.86
C THR A 51 -2.58 -1.06 10.98
N ALA A 52 -1.79 -0.73 9.96
CA ALA A 52 -0.98 0.48 9.97
C ALA A 52 -1.83 1.76 10.02
N LEU A 53 -2.92 1.83 9.25
CA LEU A 53 -3.86 2.96 9.31
C LEU A 53 -4.47 3.11 10.71
N ALA A 54 -4.89 2.00 11.32
CA ALA A 54 -5.47 2.02 12.66
C ALA A 54 -4.49 2.56 13.70
N ASP A 55 -3.22 2.18 13.62
CA ASP A 55 -2.18 2.66 14.53
C ASP A 55 -1.93 4.17 14.35
N GLU A 56 -1.80 4.63 13.11
CA GLU A 56 -1.60 6.05 12.80
C GLU A 56 -2.80 6.90 13.27
N LEU A 57 -4.04 6.43 13.05
CA LEU A 57 -5.25 7.10 13.52
C LEU A 57 -5.33 7.17 15.05
N ARG A 58 -4.85 6.13 15.77
CA ARG A 58 -4.76 6.16 17.24
C ARG A 58 -3.74 7.19 17.72
N CYS A 59 -2.58 7.29 17.06
CA CYS A 59 -1.58 8.31 17.35
C CYS A 59 -2.13 9.72 17.10
N LEU A 60 -2.77 9.94 15.93
CA LEU A 60 -3.39 11.22 15.59
C LEU A 60 -4.50 11.61 16.57
N LYS A 61 -5.31 10.65 17.04
CA LYS A 61 -6.34 10.89 18.05
C LYS A 61 -5.76 11.42 19.37
N GLN A 62 -4.54 11.03 19.74
CA GLN A 62 -3.86 11.53 20.94
C GLN A 62 -3.27 12.93 20.75
N VAL A 63 -2.95 13.30 19.51
CA VAL A 63 -2.42 14.62 19.15
C VAL A 63 -3.52 15.67 19.11
N TYR A 64 -4.67 15.34 18.53
CA TYR A 64 -5.77 16.28 18.35
C TYR A 64 -6.65 16.41 19.59
N SER A 65 -6.91 17.64 20.02
CA SER A 65 -7.99 17.92 20.96
C SER A 65 -9.35 17.56 20.34
N SER A 66 -10.31 17.17 21.17
CA SER A 66 -11.68 16.85 20.74
C SER A 66 -12.42 17.98 20.02
N ILE A 67 -11.96 19.22 20.15
CA ILE A 67 -12.56 20.41 19.53
C ILE A 67 -12.10 20.57 18.07
N HIS A 68 -11.03 19.88 17.65
CA HIS A 68 -10.46 20.03 16.32
C HIS A 68 -11.26 19.21 15.28
N PRO A 69 -11.63 19.77 14.10
CA PRO A 69 -12.41 19.04 13.08
C PRO A 69 -11.79 17.71 12.63
N ALA A 70 -10.47 17.66 12.55
CA ALA A 70 -9.73 16.42 12.27
C ALA A 70 -10.03 15.28 13.29
N TYR A 71 -10.35 15.59 14.56
CA TYR A 71 -10.68 14.59 15.56
C TYR A 71 -11.94 13.79 15.17
N ASP A 72 -12.99 14.47 14.73
CA ASP A 72 -14.22 13.83 14.27
C ASP A 72 -13.99 12.99 13.01
N LYS A 73 -13.17 13.51 12.08
CA LYS A 73 -12.75 12.77 10.88
C LYS A 73 -12.00 11.49 11.25
N ILE A 74 -11.08 11.55 12.22
CA ILE A 74 -10.33 10.37 12.71
C ILE A 74 -11.27 9.33 13.31
N LEU A 75 -12.23 9.76 14.15
CA LEU A 75 -13.23 8.84 14.72
C LEU A 75 -14.09 8.17 13.65
N LYS A 76 -14.49 8.94 12.63
CA LYS A 76 -15.24 8.43 11.49
C LYS A 76 -14.43 7.37 10.72
N LEU A 77 -13.17 7.66 10.40
CA LEU A 77 -12.28 6.72 9.71
C LEU A 77 -12.06 5.43 10.51
N LEU A 78 -11.86 5.52 11.84
CA LEU A 78 -11.74 4.34 12.71
C LEU A 78 -12.99 3.46 12.65
N LYS A 79 -14.19 4.05 12.63
CA LYS A 79 -15.46 3.33 12.53
C LYS A 79 -15.70 2.75 11.13
N GLU A 80 -15.32 3.47 10.08
CA GLU A 80 -15.37 2.99 8.71
C GLU A 80 -14.44 1.79 8.51
N LEU A 81 -13.25 1.82 9.11
CA LEU A 81 -12.26 0.75 9.02
C LEU A 81 -12.77 -0.57 9.60
N GLN A 82 -13.58 -0.52 10.67
CA GLN A 82 -14.26 -1.69 11.22
C GLN A 82 -15.25 -2.33 10.24
N ASN A 83 -15.78 -1.56 9.28
CA ASN A 83 -16.85 -1.97 8.37
C ASN A 83 -16.42 -2.03 6.90
N ILE A 84 -15.14 -1.79 6.60
CA ILE A 84 -14.58 -1.69 5.24
C ILE A 84 -14.67 -2.99 4.43
N THR A 85 -14.95 -4.12 5.09
CA THR A 85 -15.11 -5.44 4.44
C THR A 85 -16.22 -5.45 3.39
N LYS A 86 -17.21 -4.57 3.50
CA LYS A 86 -18.33 -4.45 2.56
C LYS A 86 -18.08 -3.45 1.42
N ASP A 87 -17.04 -2.62 1.51
CA ASP A 87 -16.76 -1.56 0.53
C ASP A 87 -16.32 -2.15 -0.83
N THR A 88 -17.06 -1.79 -1.88
CA THR A 88 -16.85 -2.30 -3.25
C THR A 88 -15.65 -1.66 -3.94
N THR A 89 -15.37 -0.38 -3.68
CA THR A 89 -14.22 0.34 -4.20
C THR A 89 -12.94 -0.23 -3.60
N ASN A 90 -12.92 -0.44 -2.29
CA ASN A 90 -11.81 -1.06 -1.58
C ASN A 90 -11.48 -2.45 -2.12
N LYS A 91 -12.51 -3.27 -2.36
CA LYS A 91 -12.34 -4.59 -2.99
C LYS A 91 -11.69 -4.50 -4.38
N LYS A 92 -12.07 -3.49 -5.18
CA LYS A 92 -11.49 -3.28 -6.51
C LYS A 92 -10.02 -2.88 -6.43
N ILE A 93 -9.64 -2.00 -5.49
CA ILE A 93 -8.25 -1.58 -5.26
C ILE A 93 -7.37 -2.81 -4.97
N TRP A 94 -7.76 -3.63 -4.00
CA TRP A 94 -6.97 -4.82 -3.62
C TRP A 94 -6.94 -5.88 -4.73
N LYS A 95 -8.06 -6.10 -5.43
CA LYS A 95 -8.09 -7.02 -6.58
C LYS A 95 -7.19 -6.54 -7.73
N ALA A 96 -7.11 -5.24 -7.98
CA ALA A 96 -6.21 -4.69 -8.99
C ALA A 96 -4.74 -4.90 -8.60
N ARG A 97 -4.39 -4.65 -7.34
CA ARG A 97 -3.05 -4.92 -6.81
C ARG A 97 -2.64 -6.39 -6.94
N ASP A 98 -3.55 -7.31 -6.62
CA ASP A 98 -3.24 -8.74 -6.70
C ASP A 98 -3.04 -9.19 -8.15
N ARG A 99 -3.83 -8.64 -9.09
CA ARG A 99 -3.63 -8.86 -10.54
C ARG A 99 -2.28 -8.36 -11.04
N ILE A 100 -1.90 -7.14 -10.66
CA ILE A 100 -0.58 -6.57 -11.01
C ILE A 100 0.54 -7.47 -10.47
N THR A 101 0.38 -7.98 -9.25
CA THR A 101 1.37 -8.88 -8.63
C THR A 101 1.48 -10.20 -9.39
N SER A 102 0.36 -10.81 -9.80
CA SER A 102 0.34 -12.02 -10.65
C SER A 102 1.08 -11.81 -11.97
N ILE A 103 0.74 -10.73 -12.70
CA ILE A 103 1.36 -10.41 -13.99
C ILE A 103 2.87 -10.21 -13.84
N LYS A 104 3.29 -9.56 -12.76
CA LYS A 104 4.71 -9.34 -12.48
C LYS A 104 5.44 -10.68 -12.24
N MET A 105 4.87 -11.57 -11.44
CA MET A 105 5.43 -12.91 -11.20
C MET A 105 5.50 -13.74 -12.50
N GLU A 106 4.46 -13.70 -13.33
CA GLU A 106 4.43 -14.38 -14.63
C GLU A 106 5.51 -13.82 -15.57
N SER A 107 5.72 -12.51 -15.57
CA SER A 107 6.77 -11.85 -16.37
C SER A 107 8.16 -12.25 -15.89
N GLU A 108 8.41 -12.27 -14.58
CA GLU A 108 9.68 -12.71 -13.99
C GLU A 108 9.98 -14.18 -14.31
N LEU A 109 8.96 -15.05 -14.28
CA LEU A 109 9.10 -16.45 -14.67
C LEU A 109 9.47 -16.61 -16.16
N PHE A 110 8.80 -15.86 -17.04
CA PHE A 110 9.08 -15.90 -18.47
C PHE A 110 10.53 -15.50 -18.80
N GLU A 111 11.05 -14.45 -18.17
CA GLU A 111 12.44 -14.02 -18.35
C GLU A 111 13.43 -15.11 -17.89
N LEU A 112 13.16 -15.76 -16.75
CA LEU A 112 13.99 -16.86 -16.25
C LEU A 112 14.00 -18.07 -17.18
N GLU A 113 12.84 -18.44 -17.74
CA GLU A 113 12.72 -19.53 -18.72
C GLU A 113 13.46 -19.22 -20.02
N SER A 114 13.32 -17.98 -20.52
CA SER A 114 14.04 -17.48 -21.69
C SER A 114 15.55 -17.59 -21.51
N ASP A 115 16.07 -17.12 -20.38
CA ASP A 115 17.50 -17.17 -20.07
C ASP A 115 18.02 -18.60 -19.90
N LEU A 116 17.23 -19.49 -19.31
CA LEU A 116 17.57 -20.91 -19.19
C LEU A 116 17.65 -21.59 -20.56
N ASN A 117 16.71 -21.28 -21.47
CA ASN A 117 16.71 -21.81 -22.83
C ASN A 117 17.91 -21.31 -23.64
N LYS A 118 18.28 -20.02 -23.53
CA LYS A 118 19.50 -19.48 -24.15
C LYS A 118 20.75 -20.22 -23.66
N LYS A 119 20.88 -20.44 -22.34
CA LYS A 119 22.02 -21.17 -21.77
C LYS A 119 22.11 -22.62 -22.26
N LYS A 120 20.97 -23.32 -22.34
CA LYS A 120 20.92 -24.69 -22.90
C LYS A 120 21.34 -24.72 -24.37
N GLY A 121 20.88 -23.76 -25.17
CA GLY A 121 21.27 -23.65 -26.58
C GLY A 121 22.78 -23.44 -26.76
N ILE A 122 23.38 -22.56 -25.95
CA ILE A 122 24.84 -22.34 -25.95
C ILE A 122 25.59 -23.61 -25.57
N GLN A 123 25.14 -24.32 -24.53
CA GLN A 123 25.79 -25.56 -24.07
C GLN A 123 25.73 -26.66 -25.14
N ALA A 124 24.60 -26.81 -25.83
CA ALA A 124 24.45 -27.76 -26.93
C ALA A 124 25.38 -27.40 -28.11
N GLY A 125 25.51 -26.12 -28.46
CA GLY A 125 26.42 -25.67 -29.52
C GLY A 125 27.90 -25.96 -29.23
N ILE A 126 28.33 -25.82 -27.97
CA ILE A 126 29.70 -26.13 -27.55
C ILE A 126 30.00 -27.64 -27.65
N GLN A 127 29.03 -28.50 -27.30
CA GLN A 127 29.20 -29.95 -27.37
C GLN A 127 29.28 -30.50 -28.80
N ILE A 128 28.70 -29.80 -29.79
CA ILE A 128 28.76 -30.21 -31.20
C ILE A 128 30.10 -29.81 -31.86
N ALA A 129 30.81 -28.82 -31.29
CA ALA A 129 32.05 -28.28 -31.84
C ALA A 129 33.33 -28.96 -31.30
N GLN A 130 33.20 -29.99 -30.45
CA GLN A 130 34.29 -30.83 -29.92
C GLN A 130 34.34 -32.17 -30.63
#